data_AF-A0A2G5DD03-F1
#
_entry.id   AF-A0A2G5DD03-F1
#
_cell.length_a   1.000
_cell.length_b   1.000
_cell.length_c   1.000
_cell.angle_alpha   90.00
_cell.angle_beta   90.00
_cell.angle_gamma   90.00
#
_symmetry.space_group_name_H-M   'P 1'
#
loop_
_entity.id
_entity.type
_entity.pdbx_description
1 polymer ?
#
loop_
_entity_poly.entity_id
_entity_poly.type
_entity_poly.pdbx_seq_one_letter_code
_entity_poly.pdbx_strand_id
1 'polypeptide(L)'
;MNEAAGTDEDGTQLPLTDEIYRQVMPPERHGRVRSQGRGVTPTTFFGTRGSASHGNSSTRIEELENEMAAMRNQTREKEEERQREIDDMKRQAQEKEDDRQREINEMKRQAQQLDEDRQRELDDMKRQLHTQNEEMEARIMQAVLRMTNHH
;
A
#
# COMPACT_ATOMS: atom_id res chain seq x y z
N MET A 1 -21.78 70.95 45.58
CA MET A 1 -22.41 71.03 44.25
C MET A 1 -23.34 69.84 44.18
N ASN A 2 -24.66 70.08 44.23
CA ASN A 2 -25.67 69.01 44.30
C ASN A 2 -25.99 68.57 42.87
N GLU A 3 -25.48 67.41 42.45
CA GLU A 3 -25.86 66.78 41.18
C GLU A 3 -27.19 66.04 41.40
N ALA A 4 -28.26 66.53 40.75
CA ALA A 4 -29.59 65.92 40.83
C ALA A 4 -29.66 64.74 39.84
N ALA A 5 -29.83 63.52 40.35
CA ALA A 5 -29.95 62.32 39.55
C ALA A 5 -31.35 61.75 39.67
N GLY A 6 -32.11 61.84 38.58
CA GLY A 6 -33.38 61.13 38.40
C GLY A 6 -34.58 61.71 39.16
N THR A 7 -35.68 61.88 38.45
CA THR A 7 -37.02 62.14 39.00
C THR A 7 -37.77 60.82 39.11
N ASP A 8 -38.44 60.60 40.24
CA ASP A 8 -39.44 59.52 40.34
C ASP A 8 -40.68 59.86 39.47
N GLU A 9 -41.58 58.90 39.29
CA GLU A 9 -42.76 58.99 38.42
C GLU A 9 -43.73 60.15 38.82
N ASP A 10 -43.68 60.62 40.07
CA ASP A 10 -44.41 61.80 40.58
C ASP A 10 -43.57 63.11 40.59
N GLY A 11 -42.41 63.13 39.91
CA GLY A 11 -41.64 64.35 39.63
C GLY A 11 -40.84 64.93 40.80
N THR A 12 -40.71 64.21 41.91
CA THR A 12 -39.92 64.68 43.08
C THR A 12 -38.43 64.34 42.90
N GLN A 13 -37.55 65.33 43.02
CA GLN A 13 -36.09 65.13 42.90
C GLN A 13 -35.52 64.62 44.23
N LEU A 14 -34.95 63.41 44.23
CA LEU A 14 -34.24 62.86 45.38
C LEU A 14 -32.72 63.05 45.20
N PRO A 15 -31.97 63.48 46.23
CA PRO A 15 -30.52 63.58 46.14
C PRO A 15 -29.91 62.17 46.07
N LEU A 16 -29.00 61.95 45.11
CA LEU A 16 -28.26 60.69 45.03
C LEU A 16 -27.32 60.60 46.24
N THR A 17 -27.67 59.76 47.21
CA THR A 17 -26.82 59.55 48.38
C THR A 17 -25.63 58.68 48.00
N ASP A 18 -24.49 58.95 48.61
CA ASP A 18 -23.20 58.27 48.39
C ASP A 18 -23.27 56.74 48.66
N GLU A 19 -24.31 56.31 49.37
CA GLU A 19 -24.66 54.91 49.64
C GLU A 19 -25.24 54.21 48.41
N ILE A 20 -26.18 54.83 47.68
CA ILE A 20 -26.76 54.26 46.45
C ILE A 20 -25.68 54.11 45.37
N TYR A 21 -24.77 55.09 45.26
CA TYR A 21 -23.67 55.03 44.30
C TYR A 21 -22.73 53.85 44.55
N ARG A 22 -22.35 53.58 45.82
CA ARG A 22 -21.51 52.41 46.17
C ARG A 22 -22.19 51.07 45.96
N GLN A 23 -23.51 51.02 46.07
CA GLN A 23 -24.26 49.78 45.88
C GLN A 23 -24.38 49.41 44.39
N VAL A 24 -24.56 50.41 43.52
CA VAL A 24 -24.66 50.21 42.06
C VAL A 24 -23.28 50.12 41.40
N MET A 25 -22.31 50.92 41.86
CA MET A 25 -20.92 50.91 41.41
C MET A 25 -20.01 50.42 42.55
N PRO A 26 -19.76 49.10 42.66
CA PRO A 26 -18.80 48.61 43.64
C PRO A 26 -17.38 49.14 43.34
N PRO A 27 -16.51 49.26 44.35
CA PRO A 27 -15.14 49.71 44.16
C PRO A 27 -14.45 48.90 43.07
N GLU A 28 -13.97 49.60 42.04
CA GLU A 28 -13.38 49.02 40.84
C GLU A 28 -12.22 48.10 41.22
N ARG A 29 -12.45 46.78 41.17
CA ARG A 29 -11.38 45.79 41.34
C ARG A 29 -10.55 45.85 40.08
N HIS A 30 -9.37 46.44 40.17
CA HIS A 30 -8.47 46.64 39.03
C HIS A 30 -8.18 45.29 38.37
N GLY A 31 -8.87 45.02 37.26
CA GLY A 31 -8.78 43.79 36.51
C GLY A 31 -7.60 43.83 35.55
N ARG A 32 -6.52 43.14 35.91
CA ARG A 32 -5.45 42.61 35.04
C ARG A 32 -5.29 43.32 33.68
N VAL A 33 -4.33 44.24 33.64
CA VAL A 33 -3.77 44.82 32.42
C VAL A 33 -3.23 43.71 31.51
N ARG A 34 -3.73 43.61 30.27
CA ARG A 34 -3.12 42.80 29.22
C ARG A 34 -2.06 43.64 28.51
N SER A 35 -0.79 43.55 28.95
CA SER A 35 0.30 44.03 28.11
C SER A 35 0.52 43.03 26.97
N GLN A 36 0.46 43.49 25.72
CA GLN A 36 1.06 42.73 24.63
C GLN A 36 2.58 42.83 24.78
N GLY A 37 3.23 41.70 25.03
CA GLY A 37 4.68 41.55 25.08
C GLY A 37 5.05 40.08 25.08
N ARG A 38 6.13 39.69 24.39
CA ARG A 38 6.71 38.34 24.49
C ARG A 38 7.40 38.22 25.85
N GLY A 39 6.66 37.75 26.85
CA GLY A 39 7.14 37.46 28.20
C GLY A 39 6.27 36.39 28.86
N VAL A 40 6.83 35.64 29.81
CA VAL A 40 6.14 34.54 30.49
C VAL A 40 4.91 35.09 31.21
N THR A 41 3.72 34.67 30.80
CA THR A 41 2.48 35.03 31.49
C THR A 41 2.56 34.56 32.94
N PRO A 42 2.32 35.43 33.94
CA PRO A 42 2.27 35.01 35.33
C PRO A 42 1.16 33.97 35.51
N THR A 43 1.55 32.71 35.66
CA THR A 43 0.66 31.59 35.98
C THR A 43 0.37 31.62 37.48
N THR A 44 -0.50 32.52 37.89
CA THR A 44 -1.09 32.47 39.23
C THR A 44 -2.59 32.63 39.10
N PHE A 45 -3.21 31.54 38.64
CA PHE A 45 -4.64 31.29 38.83
C PHE A 45 -4.80 30.49 40.13
N PHE A 46 -5.63 31.01 41.02
CA PHE A 46 -6.16 30.45 42.26
C PHE A 46 -5.80 28.99 42.60
N GLY A 47 -5.17 28.82 43.77
CA GLY A 47 -5.46 27.74 44.72
C GLY A 47 -5.69 26.33 44.17
N THR A 48 -4.63 25.69 43.66
CA THR A 48 -4.50 24.23 43.72
C THR A 48 -3.07 23.89 44.14
N ARG A 49 -2.90 23.52 45.42
CA ARG A 49 -1.80 22.65 45.82
C ARG A 49 -2.22 21.24 45.45
N GLY A 50 -1.52 20.60 44.52
CA GLY A 50 -1.89 19.25 44.11
C GLY A 50 -0.95 18.64 43.08
N SER A 51 0.19 18.17 43.58
CA SER A 51 1.12 17.27 42.90
C SER A 51 1.77 17.80 41.62
N ALA A 52 2.88 18.50 41.79
CA ALA A 52 3.98 18.27 40.87
C ALA A 52 4.35 16.78 41.02
N SER A 53 3.71 15.93 40.21
CA SER A 53 4.15 14.56 40.00
C SER A 53 5.48 14.63 39.24
N HIS A 54 6.53 15.09 39.92
CA HIS A 54 7.92 14.81 39.58
C HIS A 54 8.20 13.36 39.94
N GLY A 55 7.41 12.43 39.40
CA GLY A 55 7.89 11.08 39.19
C GLY A 55 9.02 11.21 38.19
N ASN A 56 10.24 11.09 38.69
CA ASN A 56 11.55 11.19 38.04
C ASN A 56 11.44 11.13 36.51
N SER A 57 11.42 12.30 35.84
CA SER A 57 11.28 12.39 34.39
C SER A 57 12.30 11.52 33.64
N SER A 58 13.48 11.33 34.22
CA SER A 58 14.51 10.37 33.75
C SER A 58 13.97 8.95 33.61
N THR A 59 13.33 8.41 34.65
CA THR A 59 12.81 7.03 34.63
C THR A 59 11.70 6.85 33.58
N ARG A 60 10.87 7.87 33.36
CA ARG A 60 9.83 7.83 32.32
C ARG A 60 10.41 7.91 30.91
N ILE A 61 11.49 8.67 30.72
CA ILE A 61 12.21 8.76 29.44
C ILE A 61 12.89 7.42 29.14
N GLU A 62 13.58 6.82 30.11
CA GLU A 62 14.23 5.51 29.96
C GLU A 62 13.21 4.40 29.63
N GLU A 63 12.05 4.39 30.27
CA GLU A 63 10.95 3.46 29.93
C GLU A 63 10.49 3.62 28.47
N LEU A 64 10.29 4.85 28.02
CA LEU A 64 9.87 5.16 26.64
C LEU A 64 10.95 4.82 25.61
N GLU A 65 12.23 5.05 25.93
CA GLU A 65 13.35 4.67 25.08
C GLU A 65 13.45 3.14 24.93
N ASN A 66 13.26 2.40 26.03
CA ASN A 66 13.23 0.95 26.02
C ASN A 66 12.03 0.41 25.22
N GLU A 67 10.85 1.00 25.38
CA GLU A 67 9.65 0.64 24.61
C GLU A 67 9.85 0.92 23.11
N MET A 68 10.43 2.06 22.74
CA MET A 68 10.78 2.37 21.37
C MET A 68 11.83 1.42 20.79
N ALA A 69 12.84 1.03 21.58
CA ALA A 69 13.83 0.05 21.15
C ALA A 69 13.19 -1.33 20.93
N ALA A 70 12.30 -1.77 21.82
CA ALA A 70 11.56 -3.01 21.68
C ALA A 70 10.66 -3.00 20.43
N MET A 71 9.92 -1.90 20.19
CA MET A 71 9.11 -1.74 18.98
C MET A 71 9.97 -1.78 17.71
N ARG A 72 11.11 -1.09 17.69
CA ARG A 72 12.04 -1.11 16.54
C ARG A 72 12.56 -2.51 16.25
N ASN A 73 12.94 -3.25 17.29
CA ASN A 73 13.40 -4.63 17.15
C ASN A 73 12.29 -5.53 16.59
N GLN A 74 11.08 -5.43 17.13
CA GLN A 74 9.93 -6.20 16.66
C GLN A 74 9.58 -5.86 15.20
N THR A 75 9.63 -4.58 14.81
CA THR A 75 9.40 -4.19 13.41
C THR A 75 10.47 -4.73 12.48
N ARG A 76 11.74 -4.73 12.92
CA ARG A 76 12.85 -5.26 12.14
C ARG A 76 12.72 -6.77 11.95
N GLU A 77 12.41 -7.51 13.02
CA GLU A 77 12.19 -8.96 12.95
C GLU A 77 11.06 -9.31 11.98
N LYS A 78 9.92 -8.61 12.06
CA LYS A 78 8.80 -8.81 11.13
C LYS A 78 9.17 -8.46 9.68
N GLU A 79 10.02 -7.47 9.49
CA GLU A 79 10.50 -7.09 8.16
C GLU A 79 11.46 -8.15 7.59
N GLU A 80 12.37 -8.68 8.40
CA GLU A 80 13.24 -9.79 8.03
C GLU A 80 12.45 -11.07 7.73
N GLU A 81 11.42 -11.39 8.51
CA GLU A 81 10.54 -12.53 8.26
C GLU A 81 9.78 -12.38 6.95
N ARG A 82 9.16 -11.22 6.71
CA ARG A 82 8.50 -10.93 5.42
C ARG A 82 9.47 -10.99 4.26
N GLN A 83 10.70 -10.52 4.44
CA GLN A 83 11.71 -10.58 3.38
C GLN A 83 12.06 -12.03 3.03
N ARG A 84 12.22 -12.89 4.05
CA ARG A 84 12.44 -14.34 3.83
C ARG A 84 11.25 -14.99 3.13
N GLU A 85 10.03 -14.66 3.52
CA GLU A 85 8.81 -15.17 2.87
C GLU A 85 8.74 -14.75 1.40
N ILE A 86 9.06 -13.48 1.09
CA ILE A 86 9.14 -12.98 -0.29
C ILE A 86 10.20 -13.74 -1.08
N ASP A 87 11.37 -13.99 -0.51
CA ASP A 87 12.46 -14.69 -1.19
C ASP A 87 12.11 -16.17 -1.45
N ASP A 88 11.45 -16.84 -0.50
CA ASP A 88 10.95 -18.20 -0.69
C ASP A 88 9.84 -18.26 -1.74
N MET A 89 8.89 -17.33 -1.72
CA MET A 89 7.86 -17.23 -2.78
C MET A 89 8.48 -17.01 -4.15
N LYS A 90 9.51 -16.17 -4.26
CA LYS A 90 10.23 -15.95 -5.52
C LYS A 90 10.92 -17.23 -6.01
N ARG A 91 11.56 -17.98 -5.11
CA ARG A 91 12.20 -19.26 -5.46
C ARG A 91 11.16 -20.27 -5.97
N GLN A 92 10.05 -20.44 -5.26
CA GLN A 92 8.98 -21.34 -5.70
C GLN A 92 8.35 -20.91 -7.03
N ALA A 93 8.20 -19.61 -7.25
CA ALA A 93 7.70 -19.09 -8.53
C ALA A 93 8.67 -19.42 -9.67
N GLN A 94 9.97 -19.21 -9.44
CA GLN A 94 11.01 -19.50 -10.42
C GLN A 94 11.10 -21.00 -10.75
N GLU A 95 11.05 -21.87 -9.75
CA GLU A 95 11.05 -23.32 -9.95
C GLU A 95 9.83 -23.77 -10.78
N LYS A 96 8.63 -23.25 -10.47
CA LYS A 96 7.41 -23.54 -11.25
C LYS A 96 7.46 -23.00 -12.67
N GLU A 97 8.25 -21.96 -12.93
CA GLU A 97 8.44 -21.41 -14.27
C GLU A 97 9.44 -22.25 -15.06
N ASP A 98 10.54 -22.67 -14.42
CA ASP A 98 11.52 -23.58 -15.02
C ASP A 98 10.89 -24.94 -15.38
N ASP A 99 10.07 -25.51 -14.50
CA ASP A 99 9.36 -26.76 -14.76
C ASP A 99 8.38 -26.62 -15.95
N ARG A 100 7.59 -25.54 -15.96
CA ARG A 100 6.70 -25.25 -17.10
C ARG A 100 7.49 -25.07 -18.39
N GLN A 101 8.63 -24.41 -18.34
CA GLN A 101 9.48 -24.20 -19.51
C GLN A 101 10.06 -25.52 -20.03
N ARG A 102 10.44 -26.44 -19.14
CA ARG A 102 10.88 -27.80 -19.50
C ARG A 102 9.76 -28.59 -20.18
N GLU A 103 8.57 -28.58 -19.62
CA GLU A 103 7.39 -29.25 -20.19
C GLU A 103 7.05 -28.70 -21.58
N ILE A 104 7.05 -27.37 -21.74
CA ILE A 104 6.84 -26.72 -23.05
C ILE A 104 7.91 -27.15 -24.07
N ASN A 105 9.17 -27.20 -23.65
CA ASN A 105 10.27 -27.61 -24.52
C ASN A 105 10.14 -29.07 -24.94
N GLU A 106 9.71 -29.95 -24.03
CA GLU A 106 9.47 -31.35 -24.33
C GLU A 106 8.31 -31.54 -25.30
N MET A 107 7.15 -30.90 -25.04
CA MET A 107 6.01 -30.92 -25.96
C MET A 107 6.41 -30.41 -27.35
N LYS A 108 7.20 -29.33 -27.42
CA LYS A 108 7.69 -28.79 -28.71
C LYS A 108 8.57 -29.79 -29.45
N ARG A 109 9.44 -30.52 -28.75
CA ARG A 109 10.27 -31.58 -29.36
C ARG A 109 9.42 -32.73 -29.87
N GLN A 110 8.44 -33.19 -29.09
CA GLN A 110 7.53 -34.26 -29.51
C GLN A 110 6.71 -33.86 -30.74
N ALA A 111 6.18 -32.63 -30.77
CA ALA A 111 5.47 -32.11 -31.93
C ALA A 111 6.36 -32.05 -33.17
N GLN A 112 7.61 -31.57 -33.01
CA GLN A 112 8.58 -31.55 -34.11
C GLN A 112 8.91 -32.95 -34.64
N GLN A 113 9.11 -33.92 -33.75
CA GLN A 113 9.35 -35.31 -34.16
C GLN A 113 8.17 -35.90 -34.93
N LEU A 114 6.94 -35.65 -34.45
CA LEU A 114 5.73 -36.11 -35.12
C LEU A 114 5.59 -35.51 -36.53
N ASP A 115 5.88 -34.22 -36.68
CA ASP A 115 5.86 -33.55 -37.98
C ASP A 115 6.94 -34.09 -38.92
N GLU A 116 8.16 -34.34 -38.42
CA GLU A 116 9.25 -34.94 -39.20
C GLU A 116 8.91 -36.36 -39.65
N ASP A 117 8.38 -37.20 -38.76
CA ASP A 117 8.00 -38.57 -39.07
C ASP A 117 6.87 -38.61 -40.10
N ARG A 118 5.86 -37.76 -39.95
CA ARG A 118 4.78 -37.62 -40.93
C ARG A 118 5.30 -37.16 -42.29
N GLN A 119 6.28 -36.25 -42.31
CA GLN A 119 6.88 -35.78 -43.56
C GLN A 119 7.66 -36.90 -44.25
N ARG A 120 8.41 -37.71 -43.49
CA ARG A 120 9.12 -38.88 -44.01
C ARG A 120 8.16 -39.90 -44.61
N GLU A 121 7.06 -40.22 -43.93
CA GLU A 121 6.03 -41.13 -44.45
C GLU A 121 5.43 -40.63 -45.77
N LEU A 122 5.15 -39.32 -45.88
CA LEU A 122 4.64 -38.73 -47.12
C LEU A 122 5.66 -38.84 -48.26
N ASP A 123 6.93 -38.61 -47.98
CA ASP A 123 7.98 -38.69 -49.00
C ASP A 123 8.25 -40.12 -49.43
N ASP A 124 8.19 -41.09 -48.51
CA ASP A 124 8.27 -42.52 -48.83
C ASP A 124 7.08 -42.97 -49.68
N MET A 125 5.87 -42.55 -49.35
CA MET A 125 4.67 -42.84 -50.14
C MET A 125 4.77 -42.24 -51.56
N LYS A 126 5.27 -41.01 -51.70
CA LYS A 126 5.51 -40.40 -53.02
C LYS A 126 6.53 -41.18 -53.83
N ARG A 127 7.61 -41.64 -53.21
CA ARG A 127 8.63 -42.48 -53.87
C ARG A 127 8.01 -43.79 -54.36
N GLN A 128 7.24 -44.47 -53.50
CA GLN A 128 6.56 -45.71 -53.88
C GLN A 128 5.60 -45.52 -55.05
N LEU A 129 4.79 -44.45 -55.03
CA LEU A 129 3.89 -44.11 -56.15
C LEU A 129 4.68 -43.84 -57.43
N HIS A 130 5.81 -43.16 -57.35
CA HIS A 130 6.64 -42.89 -58.52
C HIS A 130 7.20 -44.20 -59.11
N THR A 131 7.75 -45.08 -58.27
CA THR A 131 8.24 -46.39 -58.69
C THR A 131 7.12 -47.25 -59.29
N GLN A 132 5.92 -47.26 -58.69
CA GLN A 132 4.77 -47.98 -59.24
C GLN A 132 4.37 -47.46 -60.63
N ASN A 133 4.42 -46.15 -60.85
CA ASN A 133 4.14 -45.57 -62.16
C ASN A 133 5.20 -46.00 -63.19
N GLU A 134 6.49 -45.95 -62.84
CA GLU A 134 7.59 -46.40 -63.72
C GLU A 134 7.44 -47.90 -64.07
N GLU A 135 7.12 -48.74 -63.09
CA GLU A 135 6.85 -50.16 -63.34
C GLU A 135 5.65 -50.38 -64.25
N MET A 136 4.56 -49.62 -64.04
CA MET A 136 3.37 -49.68 -64.88
C MET A 136 3.70 -49.28 -66.32
N GLU A 137 4.46 -48.20 -66.52
CA GLU A 137 4.92 -47.77 -67.85
C GLU A 137 5.79 -48.84 -68.53
N ALA A 138 6.73 -49.44 -67.79
CA ALA A 138 7.57 -50.52 -68.30
C ALA A 138 6.75 -51.75 -68.72
N ARG A 139 5.73 -52.12 -67.94
CA ARG A 139 4.80 -53.21 -68.28
C ARG A 139 4.01 -52.91 -69.56
N ILE A 140 3.51 -51.69 -69.72
CA ILE A 140 2.80 -51.26 -70.93
C ILE A 140 3.73 -51.36 -72.15
N MET A 141 4.96 -50.83 -72.05
CA MET A 141 5.95 -50.92 -73.15
C MET A 141 6.26 -52.38 -73.53
N GLN A 142 6.44 -53.26 -72.55
CA GLN A 142 6.70 -54.67 -72.82
C GLN A 142 5.50 -55.34 -73.50
N ALA A 143 4.26 -55.03 -73.10
CA ALA A 143 3.06 -55.56 -73.72
C ALA A 143 2.96 -55.12 -75.20
N VAL A 144 3.22 -53.85 -75.49
CA VAL A 144 3.26 -53.32 -76.86
C VAL A 144 4.29 -54.04 -77.71
N LEU A 145 5.53 -54.20 -77.21
CA LEU A 145 6.59 -54.93 -77.93
C LEU A 145 6.23 -56.39 -78.23
N ARG A 146 5.55 -57.08 -77.30
CA ARG A 146 5.09 -58.46 -77.53
C ARG A 146 4.06 -58.52 -78.65
N MET A 147 3.13 -57.57 -78.70
CA MET A 147 2.11 -57.51 -79.76
C MET A 147 2.71 -57.21 -81.13
N THR A 148 3.70 -56.32 -81.22
CA THR A 148 4.34 -55.97 -82.50
C THR A 148 5.22 -57.09 -83.07
N ASN A 149 5.79 -57.96 -82.22
CA ASN A 149 6.64 -59.08 -82.65
C ASN A 149 5.84 -60.35 -83.04
N HIS A 150 4.52 -60.38 -82.85
CA HIS A 150 3.63 -61.50 -83.22
C HIS A 150 2.82 -61.21 -84.51
N HIS A 151 3.30 -60.32 -85.38
CA HIS A 151 2.79 -60.06 -86.74
C HIS A 151 3.94 -60.25 -87.74
#